data_AF-A0A0J7ZB34-F1
#
_entry.id   AF-A0A0J7ZB34-F1
#
_cell.length_a   1.000
_cell.length_b   1.000
_cell.length_c   1.000
_cell.angle_alpha   90.00
_cell.angle_beta   90.00
_cell.angle_gamma   90.00
#
_symmetry.space_group_name_H-M   'P 1'
#
loop_
_entity.id
_entity.type
_entity.pdbx_description
1 polymer ?
#
loop_
_entity_poly.entity_id
_entity_poly.type
_entity_poly.pdbx_seq_one_letter_code
_entity_poly.pdbx_strand_id
1 'polypeptide(L)'
;DSLKPAPVAYVPHPHHIPLAPDQRHVLVPDKGTDRIHHFTYDTAAGRLTPATPATTTVRSGAGPRHIAYHPHLPRAYVADELNSQVTTYTYDRTTGALTPRAWLPTLPSTYTGDNTAAGIQLTPDARFLFVSNRGHDSVAAYRVRDDGTLHTPRWTPTGGRQPRFFTLDPAGDTLYAANQASDTIVAFHITPEGRLEPVGRTVSTGSPVCVVFSTRSRLP
;
A
#
# COMPACT_ATOMS: atom_id res chain seq x y z
N ASP A 1 22.29 -15.69 35.21
CA ASP A 1 22.33 -14.30 34.72
C ASP A 1 21.93 -14.29 33.26
N SER A 2 20.90 -13.51 32.94
CA SER A 2 20.00 -13.70 31.80
C SER A 2 20.66 -13.44 30.44
N LEU A 3 20.52 -14.40 29.53
CA LEU A 3 20.68 -14.21 28.08
C LEU A 3 19.67 -13.14 27.62
N LYS A 4 20.08 -11.87 27.62
CA LYS A 4 19.41 -10.86 26.80
C LYS A 4 19.66 -11.26 25.34
N PRO A 5 18.64 -11.50 24.51
CA PRO A 5 18.87 -11.63 23.08
C PRO A 5 19.55 -10.36 22.59
N ALA A 6 20.56 -10.51 21.72
CA ALA A 6 21.20 -9.38 21.06
C ALA A 6 20.12 -8.50 20.40
N PRO A 7 20.26 -7.17 20.40
CA PRO A 7 19.31 -6.30 19.71
C PRO A 7 19.22 -6.76 18.24
N VAL A 8 18.00 -7.05 17.79
CA VAL A 8 17.74 -7.38 16.38
C VAL A 8 18.21 -6.19 15.57
N ALA A 9 19.27 -6.36 14.78
CA ALA A 9 19.78 -5.27 13.97
C ALA A 9 18.74 -4.93 12.90
N TYR A 10 18.21 -3.71 12.93
CA TYR A 10 17.37 -3.16 11.89
C TYR A 10 18.21 -2.98 10.61
N VAL A 11 18.12 -3.93 9.69
CA VAL A 11 18.82 -3.86 8.39
C VAL A 11 17.92 -3.09 7.41
N PRO A 12 18.42 -2.11 6.63
CA PRO A 12 17.63 -1.41 5.63
C PRO A 12 17.00 -2.33 4.58
N HIS A 13 15.69 -2.18 4.38
CA HIS A 13 14.88 -2.86 3.36
C HIS A 13 13.89 -1.85 2.73
N PRO A 14 14.38 -0.86 1.94
CA PRO A 14 13.51 0.03 1.17
C PRO A 14 12.65 -0.77 0.20
N HIS A 15 11.35 -0.48 0.14
CA HIS A 15 10.39 -1.36 -0.51
C HIS A 15 9.46 -0.67 -1.53
N HIS A 16 9.48 0.66 -1.61
CA HIS A 16 8.72 1.42 -2.62
C HIS A 16 9.35 2.80 -2.87
N ILE A 17 9.19 3.37 -4.08
CA ILE A 17 9.76 4.67 -4.46
C ILE A 17 8.79 5.51 -5.34
N PRO A 18 7.57 5.81 -4.86
CA PRO A 18 6.62 6.60 -5.63
C PRO A 18 6.98 8.08 -5.60
N LEU A 19 6.75 8.75 -6.72
CA LEU A 19 6.69 10.20 -6.79
C LEU A 19 5.40 10.69 -6.15
N ALA A 20 5.49 11.64 -5.23
CA ALA A 20 4.34 12.21 -4.56
C ALA A 20 3.51 13.10 -5.53
N PRO A 21 2.24 13.40 -5.21
CA PRO A 21 1.37 14.18 -6.08
C PRO A 21 1.86 15.59 -6.39
N ASP A 22 2.76 16.14 -5.57
CA ASP A 22 3.37 17.46 -5.81
C ASP A 22 4.49 17.44 -6.87
N GLN A 23 4.86 16.25 -7.37
CA GLN A 23 5.92 16.03 -8.35
C GLN A 23 7.30 16.53 -7.91
N ARG A 24 7.48 16.74 -6.60
CA ARG A 24 8.70 17.30 -6.00
C ARG A 24 9.29 16.41 -4.94
N HIS A 25 8.51 15.51 -4.35
CA HIS A 25 8.99 14.63 -3.29
C HIS A 25 8.88 13.16 -3.65
N VAL A 26 9.84 12.37 -3.20
CA VAL A 26 9.83 10.92 -3.25
C VAL A 26 9.95 10.40 -1.83
N LEU A 27 9.00 9.57 -1.41
CA LEU A 27 8.97 9.00 -0.06
C LEU A 27 9.16 7.49 -0.15
N VAL A 28 10.18 6.97 0.54
CA VAL A 28 10.64 5.59 0.44
C VAL A 28 10.37 4.86 1.75
N PRO A 29 9.30 4.06 1.85
CA PRO A 29 9.10 3.15 2.97
C PRO A 29 10.25 2.14 3.07
N ASP A 30 10.84 2.06 4.26
CA ASP A 30 11.88 1.11 4.62
C ASP A 30 11.37 0.22 5.74
N LYS A 31 10.95 -0.98 5.33
CA LYS A 31 10.39 -2.00 6.22
C LYS A 31 11.38 -2.41 7.30
N GLY A 32 12.67 -2.41 6.97
CA GLY A 32 13.71 -2.98 7.81
C GLY A 32 14.22 -2.04 8.89
N THR A 33 13.90 -0.75 8.80
CA THR A 33 14.32 0.27 9.78
C THR A 33 13.17 1.04 10.42
N ASP A 34 11.91 0.65 10.16
CA ASP A 34 10.69 1.35 10.60
C ASP A 34 10.73 2.85 10.29
N ARG A 35 11.17 3.17 9.07
CA ARG A 35 11.28 4.56 8.59
C ARG A 35 10.66 4.71 7.21
N ILE A 36 10.25 5.93 6.91
CA ILE A 36 9.98 6.40 5.56
C ILE A 36 11.05 7.45 5.30
N HIS A 37 11.88 7.27 4.27
CA HIS A 37 12.92 8.22 3.87
C HIS A 37 12.33 9.24 2.90
N HIS A 38 12.71 10.50 3.01
CA HIS A 38 12.13 11.62 2.28
C HIS A 38 13.20 12.26 1.42
N PHE A 39 12.90 12.41 0.13
CA PHE A 39 13.76 13.06 -0.83
C PHE A 39 13.00 14.15 -1.58
N THR A 40 13.67 15.24 -1.90
CA THR A 40 13.25 16.13 -2.99
C THR A 40 13.76 15.56 -4.32
N TYR A 41 12.98 15.76 -5.38
CA TYR A 41 13.26 15.29 -6.73
C TYR A 41 13.33 16.47 -7.69
N ASP A 42 14.51 16.65 -8.28
CA ASP A 42 14.72 17.55 -9.39
C ASP A 42 14.37 16.83 -10.69
N THR A 43 13.21 17.15 -11.26
CA THR A 43 12.71 16.53 -12.49
C THR A 43 13.54 16.88 -13.72
N ALA A 44 14.24 18.03 -13.72
CA ALA A 44 15.06 18.46 -14.83
C ALA A 44 16.44 17.76 -14.81
N ALA A 45 17.03 17.63 -13.63
CA ALA A 45 18.32 16.95 -13.46
C ALA A 45 18.20 15.44 -13.21
N GLY A 46 16.99 14.93 -12.95
CA GLY A 46 16.74 13.53 -12.60
C GLY A 46 17.39 13.11 -11.27
N ARG A 47 17.49 14.03 -10.30
CA ARG A 47 18.31 13.86 -9.08
C ARG A 47 17.47 13.87 -7.81
N LEU A 48 17.76 12.92 -6.92
CA LEU A 48 17.21 12.88 -5.56
C LEU A 48 18.17 13.52 -4.56
N THR A 49 17.63 14.33 -3.65
CA THR A 49 18.36 14.88 -2.49
C THR A 49 17.56 14.66 -1.22
N PRO A 50 18.19 14.30 -0.08
CA PRO A 50 17.48 14.18 1.19
C PRO A 50 16.68 15.45 1.50
N ALA A 51 15.40 15.29 1.84
CA ALA A 51 14.54 16.39 2.26
C ALA A 51 14.82 16.77 3.72
N THR A 52 14.18 17.85 4.20
CA THR A 52 14.16 18.22 5.62
C THR A 52 12.70 18.25 6.10
N PRO A 53 12.28 17.32 6.98
CA PRO A 53 13.06 16.24 7.58
C PRO A 53 13.43 15.13 6.57
N ALA A 54 14.55 14.44 6.81
CA ALA A 54 15.04 13.37 5.93
C ALA A 54 14.29 12.05 6.09
N THR A 55 13.65 11.82 7.24
CA THR A 55 12.89 10.61 7.53
C THR A 55 11.67 10.91 8.41
N THR A 56 10.63 10.09 8.27
CA THR A 56 9.59 9.91 9.28
C THR A 56 9.77 8.54 9.93
N THR A 57 9.86 8.48 11.26
CA THR A 57 9.86 7.21 12.02
C THR A 57 8.42 6.71 12.15
N VAL A 58 8.18 5.42 11.86
CA VAL A 58 6.89 4.78 12.09
C VAL A 58 6.91 3.99 13.40
N ARG A 59 5.80 3.35 13.76
CA ARG A 59 5.76 2.52 14.98
C ARG A 59 6.73 1.35 14.86
N SER A 60 7.42 1.03 15.96
CA SER A 60 8.34 -0.11 16.02
C SER A 60 7.63 -1.41 15.62
N GLY A 61 8.24 -2.17 14.73
CA GLY A 61 7.71 -3.42 14.19
C GLY A 61 6.58 -3.24 13.18
N ALA A 62 6.34 -2.02 12.68
CA ALA A 62 5.30 -1.81 11.66
C ALA A 62 5.76 -2.32 10.29
N GLY A 63 7.00 -2.04 9.92
CA GLY A 63 7.55 -2.46 8.64
C GLY A 63 6.85 -1.79 7.45
N PRO A 64 6.99 -0.47 7.26
CA PRO A 64 6.27 0.26 6.23
C PRO A 64 6.71 -0.21 4.84
N ARG A 65 5.77 -0.62 3.99
CA ARG A 65 6.06 -1.31 2.73
C ARG A 65 5.76 -0.48 1.49
N HIS A 66 4.48 -0.21 1.24
CA HIS A 66 4.03 0.59 0.11
C HIS A 66 3.22 1.79 0.63
N ILE A 67 3.14 2.86 -0.16
CA ILE A 67 2.45 4.11 0.17
C ILE A 67 1.54 4.50 -0.98
N ALA A 68 0.34 4.98 -0.66
CA ALA A 68 -0.64 5.56 -1.58
C ALA A 68 -0.97 6.98 -1.14
N TYR A 69 -1.22 7.88 -2.09
CA TYR A 69 -1.54 9.28 -1.81
C TYR A 69 -2.99 9.58 -2.16
N HIS A 70 -3.63 10.42 -1.36
CA HIS A 70 -4.94 10.95 -1.72
C HIS A 70 -4.78 11.98 -2.85
N PRO A 71 -5.60 11.94 -3.93
CA PRO A 71 -5.44 12.84 -5.08
C PRO A 71 -5.69 14.31 -4.74
N HIS A 72 -6.66 14.59 -3.86
CA HIS A 72 -7.06 15.96 -3.53
C HIS A 72 -6.63 16.45 -2.13
N LEU A 73 -6.69 15.60 -1.11
CA LEU A 73 -6.36 15.96 0.28
C LEU A 73 -4.85 15.83 0.58
N PRO A 74 -4.32 16.57 1.56
CA PRO A 74 -2.95 16.39 2.07
C PRO A 74 -2.88 15.14 2.96
N ARG A 75 -3.04 13.96 2.34
CA ARG A 75 -3.08 12.65 3.01
C ARG A 75 -2.25 11.62 2.26
N ALA A 76 -1.63 10.74 3.04
CA ALA A 76 -0.99 9.54 2.55
C ALA A 76 -1.36 8.34 3.42
N TYR A 77 -1.33 7.15 2.85
CA TYR A 77 -1.67 5.88 3.48
C TYR A 77 -0.51 4.92 3.28
N VAL A 78 -0.05 4.27 4.34
CA VAL A 78 1.07 3.31 4.27
C VAL A 78 0.56 1.96 4.73
N ALA A 79 0.82 0.93 3.92
CA ALA A 79 0.64 -0.45 4.34
C ALA A 79 1.87 -0.89 5.17
N ASP A 80 1.62 -1.21 6.43
CA ASP A 80 2.60 -1.69 7.39
C ASP A 80 2.61 -3.23 7.35
N GLU A 81 3.64 -3.80 6.71
CA GLU A 81 3.72 -5.22 6.35
C GLU A 81 3.73 -6.13 7.56
N LEU A 82 4.54 -5.79 8.58
CA LEU A 82 4.90 -6.71 9.66
C LEU A 82 3.85 -6.76 10.77
N ASN A 83 3.08 -5.69 10.96
CA ASN A 83 2.01 -5.65 11.95
C ASN A 83 0.60 -5.74 11.34
N SER A 84 0.50 -5.90 10.01
CA SER A 84 -0.77 -5.99 9.27
C SER A 84 -1.71 -4.81 9.51
N GLN A 85 -1.19 -3.58 9.36
CA GLN A 85 -1.97 -2.35 9.55
C GLN A 85 -1.87 -1.42 8.34
N VAL A 86 -2.80 -0.47 8.28
CA VAL A 86 -2.68 0.72 7.44
C VAL A 86 -2.58 1.94 8.33
N THR A 87 -1.56 2.76 8.12
CA THR A 87 -1.39 4.03 8.84
C THR A 87 -1.74 5.19 7.92
N THR A 88 -2.64 6.07 8.39
CA THR A 88 -3.01 7.33 7.73
C THR A 88 -2.12 8.45 8.24
N TYR A 89 -1.58 9.24 7.32
CA TYR A 89 -0.72 10.40 7.59
C TYR A 89 -1.33 11.69 7.05
N THR A 90 -1.06 12.80 7.73
CA THR A 90 -1.06 14.11 7.06
C THR A 90 0.22 14.24 6.24
N TYR A 91 0.10 14.76 5.03
CA TYR A 91 1.20 14.99 4.13
C TYR A 91 1.39 16.49 3.88
N ASP A 92 2.55 17.02 4.26
CA ASP A 92 2.93 18.39 3.95
C ASP A 92 3.54 18.46 2.55
N ARG A 93 2.81 19.06 1.60
CA ARG A 93 3.26 19.23 0.20
C ARG A 93 4.42 20.20 0.03
N THR A 94 4.72 21.00 1.05
CA THR A 94 5.82 21.97 1.01
C THR A 94 7.14 21.30 1.38
N THR A 95 7.13 20.52 2.46
CA THR A 95 8.34 19.90 3.02
C THR A 95 8.50 18.42 2.67
N GLY A 96 7.43 17.80 2.16
CA GLY A 96 7.34 16.36 1.97
C GLY A 96 7.12 15.58 3.27
N ALA A 97 6.98 16.25 4.42
CA ALA A 97 6.87 15.59 5.73
C ALA A 97 5.58 14.78 5.90
N LEU A 98 5.66 13.69 6.67
CA LEU A 98 4.52 12.88 7.06
C LEU A 98 4.31 12.99 8.58
N THR A 99 3.06 13.20 8.98
CA THR A 99 2.67 13.17 10.40
C THR A 99 1.61 12.09 10.61
N PRO A 100 1.86 11.06 11.42
CA PRO A 100 0.89 9.98 11.64
C PRO A 100 -0.38 10.52 12.31
N ARG A 101 -1.54 10.02 11.89
CA ARG A 101 -2.86 10.45 12.43
C ARG A 101 -3.63 9.31 13.08
N ALA A 102 -3.76 8.21 12.37
CA ALA A 102 -4.53 7.06 12.81
C ALA A 102 -4.02 5.80 12.12
N TRP A 103 -4.34 4.65 12.68
CA TRP A 103 -4.05 3.36 12.08
C TRP A 103 -5.24 2.44 12.26
N LEU A 104 -5.42 1.51 11.33
CA LEU A 104 -6.46 0.48 11.37
C LEU A 104 -5.87 -0.89 11.02
N PRO A 105 -6.41 -1.98 11.59
CA PRO A 105 -6.01 -3.32 11.20
C PRO A 105 -6.41 -3.60 9.75
N THR A 106 -5.60 -4.42 9.07
CA THR A 106 -5.91 -4.98 7.74
C THR A 106 -6.56 -6.35 7.83
N LEU A 107 -6.77 -6.87 9.04
CA LEU A 107 -7.30 -8.20 9.32
C LEU A 107 -8.52 -8.13 10.25
N PRO A 108 -9.43 -9.11 10.18
CA PRO A 108 -10.44 -9.31 11.21
C PRO A 108 -9.77 -9.60 12.56
N SER A 109 -10.37 -9.12 13.65
CA SER A 109 -9.85 -9.38 15.01
C SER A 109 -9.90 -10.86 15.41
N THR A 110 -10.62 -11.69 14.66
CA THR A 110 -10.75 -13.13 14.86
C THR A 110 -9.68 -13.95 14.14
N TYR A 111 -8.86 -13.33 13.29
CA TYR A 111 -7.80 -14.03 12.57
C TYR A 111 -6.53 -14.10 13.42
N THR A 112 -5.99 -15.32 13.58
CA THR A 112 -4.84 -15.61 14.44
C THR A 112 -3.66 -16.26 13.71
N GLY A 113 -3.75 -16.43 12.40
CA GLY A 113 -2.67 -16.98 11.58
C GLY A 113 -1.58 -15.94 11.26
N ASP A 114 -0.48 -16.42 10.66
CA ASP A 114 0.57 -15.53 10.15
C ASP A 114 0.04 -14.68 9.00
N ASN A 115 0.38 -13.39 8.98
CA ASN A 115 0.01 -12.51 7.89
C ASN A 115 1.05 -11.41 7.66
N THR A 116 1.19 -11.03 6.39
CA THR A 116 1.92 -9.84 6.00
C THR A 116 1.11 -9.01 5.00
N ALA A 117 0.88 -7.73 5.31
CA ALA A 117 0.25 -6.81 4.36
C ALA A 117 1.17 -6.58 3.14
N ALA A 118 0.60 -6.23 1.99
CA ALA A 118 1.36 -6.14 0.75
C ALA A 118 1.00 -4.94 -0.13
N GLY A 119 0.09 -5.11 -1.08
CA GLY A 119 -0.32 -4.05 -2.00
C GLY A 119 -1.17 -3.01 -1.29
N ILE A 120 -1.11 -1.76 -1.75
CA ILE A 120 -2.02 -0.68 -1.34
C ILE A 120 -2.30 0.21 -2.55
N GLN A 121 -3.57 0.48 -2.82
CA GLN A 121 -3.99 1.45 -3.84
C GLN A 121 -5.29 2.13 -3.41
N LEU A 122 -5.41 3.39 -3.80
CA LEU A 122 -6.61 4.20 -3.64
C LEU A 122 -7.31 4.29 -5.00
N THR A 123 -8.64 4.21 -5.01
CA THR A 123 -9.41 4.46 -6.24
C THR A 123 -9.18 5.87 -6.77
N PRO A 124 -9.23 6.11 -8.09
CA PRO A 124 -9.02 7.45 -8.67
C PRO A 124 -9.96 8.52 -8.13
N ASP A 125 -11.20 8.14 -7.79
CA ASP A 125 -12.22 8.99 -7.16
C ASP A 125 -12.04 9.16 -5.64
N ALA A 126 -10.98 8.59 -5.06
CA ALA A 126 -10.64 8.58 -3.65
C ALA A 126 -11.69 7.97 -2.70
N ARG A 127 -12.68 7.22 -3.21
CA ARG A 127 -13.75 6.65 -2.37
C ARG A 127 -13.30 5.43 -1.56
N PHE A 128 -12.39 4.63 -2.11
CA PHE A 128 -11.96 3.37 -1.48
C PHE A 128 -10.45 3.20 -1.51
N LEU A 129 -9.89 2.82 -0.35
CA LEU A 129 -8.51 2.35 -0.22
C LEU A 129 -8.53 0.83 -0.05
N PHE A 130 -7.68 0.13 -0.80
CA PHE A 130 -7.54 -1.31 -0.72
C PHE A 130 -6.15 -1.69 -0.21
N VAL A 131 -6.06 -2.77 0.59
CA VAL A 131 -4.80 -3.35 1.07
C VAL A 131 -4.87 -4.87 0.96
N SER A 132 -3.86 -5.53 0.39
CA SER A 132 -3.83 -7.00 0.29
C SER A 132 -3.08 -7.65 1.44
N ASN A 133 -3.50 -8.86 1.80
CA ASN A 133 -3.02 -9.63 2.95
C ASN A 133 -2.52 -11.01 2.50
N ARG A 134 -1.23 -11.30 2.69
CA ARG A 134 -0.64 -12.62 2.43
C ARG A 134 -0.68 -13.45 3.70
N GLY A 135 -1.47 -14.52 3.70
CA GLY A 135 -1.76 -15.32 4.90
C GLY A 135 -3.26 -15.43 5.13
N HIS A 136 -3.94 -14.29 5.31
CA HIS A 136 -5.41 -14.24 5.30
C HIS A 136 -5.99 -14.33 3.87
N ASP A 137 -5.15 -14.17 2.85
CA ASP A 137 -5.46 -14.34 1.42
C ASP A 137 -6.65 -13.50 0.94
N SER A 138 -6.72 -12.27 1.44
CA SER A 138 -7.81 -11.32 1.22
C SER A 138 -7.31 -9.96 0.76
N VAL A 139 -8.25 -9.14 0.26
CA VAL A 139 -8.11 -7.69 0.18
C VAL A 139 -9.00 -7.06 1.26
N ALA A 140 -8.44 -6.17 2.06
CA ALA A 140 -9.16 -5.27 2.94
C ALA A 140 -9.57 -4.01 2.18
N ALA A 141 -10.84 -3.63 2.23
CA ALA A 141 -11.43 -2.47 1.58
C ALA A 141 -11.89 -1.46 2.64
N TYR A 142 -11.36 -0.25 2.59
CA TYR A 142 -11.69 0.86 3.48
C TYR A 142 -12.46 1.93 2.70
N ARG A 143 -13.65 2.30 3.17
CA ARG A 143 -14.29 3.54 2.70
C ARG A 143 -13.52 4.73 3.26
N VAL A 144 -13.17 5.68 2.39
CA VAL A 144 -12.49 6.91 2.78
C VAL A 144 -13.53 7.96 3.14
N ARG A 145 -13.31 8.68 4.25
CA ARG A 145 -14.13 9.80 4.70
C ARG A 145 -13.72 11.09 4.00
N ASP A 146 -14.59 12.10 4.09
CA ASP A 146 -14.37 13.43 3.51
C ASP A 146 -13.08 14.12 4.03
N ASP A 147 -12.61 13.78 5.23
CA ASP A 147 -11.36 14.28 5.82
C ASP A 147 -10.12 13.43 5.48
N GLY A 148 -10.32 12.37 4.68
CA GLY A 148 -9.32 11.39 4.27
C GLY A 148 -9.02 10.31 5.30
N THR A 149 -9.73 10.24 6.43
CA THR A 149 -9.61 9.11 7.37
C THR A 149 -10.37 7.89 6.86
N LEU A 150 -10.11 6.72 7.44
CA LEU A 150 -10.63 5.44 6.95
C LEU A 150 -11.72 4.89 7.88
N HIS A 151 -12.82 4.39 7.31
CA HIS A 151 -13.78 3.55 8.04
C HIS A 151 -13.17 2.16 8.34
N THR A 152 -13.77 1.42 9.28
CA THR A 152 -13.42 0.01 9.50
C THR A 152 -13.52 -0.78 8.19
N PRO A 153 -12.53 -1.64 7.88
CA PRO A 153 -12.51 -2.33 6.60
C PRO A 153 -13.53 -3.46 6.54
N ARG A 154 -13.82 -3.87 5.30
CA ARG A 154 -14.38 -5.18 4.98
C ARG A 154 -13.32 -6.01 4.27
N TRP A 155 -13.43 -7.33 4.34
CA TRP A 155 -12.46 -8.24 3.73
C TRP A 155 -13.13 -9.09 2.67
N THR A 156 -12.48 -9.22 1.52
CA THR A 156 -12.91 -10.15 0.47
C THR A 156 -11.79 -11.13 0.15
N PRO A 157 -12.06 -12.45 0.18
CA PRO A 157 -11.11 -13.46 -0.29
C PRO A 157 -10.71 -13.20 -1.75
N THR A 158 -9.43 -13.37 -2.05
CA THR A 158 -8.87 -13.08 -3.40
C THR A 158 -9.11 -14.19 -4.42
N GLY A 159 -9.72 -15.31 -4.01
CA GLY A 159 -9.89 -16.48 -4.87
C GLY A 159 -8.58 -17.20 -5.21
N GLY A 160 -7.49 -16.89 -4.51
CA GLY A 160 -6.18 -17.53 -4.61
C GLY A 160 -5.39 -17.40 -3.31
N ARG A 161 -4.07 -17.61 -3.37
CA ARG A 161 -3.18 -17.57 -2.19
C ARG A 161 -2.07 -16.55 -2.32
N GLN A 162 -1.71 -15.92 -1.20
CA GLN A 162 -0.68 -14.89 -1.09
C GLN A 162 -0.80 -13.78 -2.15
N PRO A 163 -1.83 -12.94 -2.08
CA PRO A 163 -2.01 -11.79 -2.98
C PRO A 163 -0.94 -10.71 -2.72
N ARG A 164 0.28 -10.94 -3.23
CA ARG A 164 1.43 -10.04 -3.02
C ARG A 164 1.24 -8.70 -3.72
N PHE A 165 0.43 -8.68 -4.77
CA PHE A 165 0.15 -7.49 -5.54
C PHE A 165 -1.31 -7.48 -5.99
N PHE A 166 -1.85 -6.29 -6.17
CA PHE A 166 -3.06 -6.08 -6.95
C PHE A 166 -2.95 -4.74 -7.66
N THR A 167 -3.75 -4.56 -8.71
CA THR A 167 -3.89 -3.25 -9.36
C THR A 167 -5.35 -2.96 -9.66
N LEU A 168 -5.69 -1.68 -9.69
CA LEU A 168 -6.92 -1.17 -10.25
C LEU A 168 -6.75 -0.94 -11.75
N ASP A 169 -7.83 -1.09 -12.52
CA ASP A 169 -7.90 -0.55 -13.87
C ASP A 169 -7.87 0.98 -13.87
N PRO A 170 -7.58 1.63 -15.02
CA PRO A 170 -7.49 3.09 -15.06
C PRO A 170 -8.78 3.82 -14.66
N ALA A 171 -9.94 3.19 -14.85
CA ALA A 171 -11.23 3.73 -14.41
C ALA A 171 -11.43 3.61 -12.89
N GLY A 172 -10.81 2.61 -12.26
CA GLY A 172 -10.98 2.31 -10.84
C GLY A 172 -12.21 1.48 -10.52
N ASP A 173 -12.80 0.82 -11.53
CA ASP A 173 -14.01 0.01 -11.41
C ASP A 173 -13.69 -1.48 -11.22
N THR A 174 -12.48 -1.90 -11.59
CA THR A 174 -12.05 -3.31 -11.51
C THR A 174 -10.72 -3.45 -10.78
N LEU A 175 -10.66 -4.38 -9.82
CA LEU A 175 -9.45 -4.79 -9.12
C LEU A 175 -8.94 -6.13 -9.64
N TYR A 176 -7.64 -6.25 -9.88
CA TYR A 176 -6.96 -7.47 -10.31
C TYR A 176 -6.02 -7.95 -9.21
N ALA A 177 -6.37 -9.02 -8.51
CA ALA A 177 -5.54 -9.62 -7.47
C ALA A 177 -4.56 -10.62 -8.10
N ALA A 178 -3.25 -10.39 -7.91
CA ALA A 178 -2.18 -11.28 -8.34
C ALA A 178 -1.76 -12.17 -7.18
N ASN A 179 -2.21 -13.42 -7.23
CA ASN A 179 -2.04 -14.43 -6.18
C ASN A 179 -0.77 -15.24 -6.44
N GLN A 180 0.30 -14.86 -5.74
CA GLN A 180 1.65 -15.37 -5.97
C GLN A 180 1.73 -16.89 -5.77
N ALA A 181 1.16 -17.41 -4.69
CA ALA A 181 1.35 -18.80 -4.28
C ALA A 181 0.35 -19.78 -4.91
N SER A 182 -0.58 -19.29 -5.72
CA SER A 182 -1.56 -20.10 -6.45
C SER A 182 -1.46 -19.94 -7.96
N ASP A 183 -0.50 -19.15 -8.47
CA ASP A 183 -0.29 -18.94 -9.90
C ASP A 183 -1.54 -18.41 -10.63
N THR A 184 -2.28 -17.50 -9.98
CA THR A 184 -3.53 -16.94 -10.53
C THR A 184 -3.61 -15.42 -10.47
N ILE A 185 -4.27 -14.83 -11.46
CA ILE A 185 -4.81 -13.47 -11.40
C ILE A 185 -6.33 -13.57 -11.42
N VAL A 186 -6.99 -12.98 -10.42
CA VAL A 186 -8.46 -12.96 -10.30
C VAL A 186 -8.94 -11.51 -10.36
N ALA A 187 -9.94 -11.25 -11.20
CA ALA A 187 -10.53 -9.92 -11.36
C ALA A 187 -11.83 -9.77 -10.55
N PHE A 188 -12.05 -8.57 -10.01
CA PHE A 188 -13.22 -8.21 -9.21
C PHE A 188 -13.80 -6.89 -9.67
N HIS A 189 -15.11 -6.82 -9.87
CA HIS A 189 -15.83 -5.55 -9.92
C HIS A 189 -15.90 -4.92 -8.53
N ILE A 190 -15.73 -3.60 -8.47
CA ILE A 190 -15.87 -2.83 -7.24
C ILE A 190 -17.30 -2.31 -7.17
N THR A 191 -18.08 -2.77 -6.19
CA THR A 191 -19.45 -2.28 -6.02
C THR A 191 -19.48 -0.84 -5.51
N PRO A 192 -20.62 -0.13 -5.59
CA PRO A 192 -20.74 1.21 -5.01
C PRO A 192 -20.43 1.28 -3.51
N GLU A 193 -20.54 0.19 -2.78
CA GLU A 193 -20.21 0.07 -1.35
C GLU A 193 -18.75 -0.35 -1.09
N GLY A 194 -17.97 -0.58 -2.16
CA GLY A 194 -16.56 -1.00 -2.09
C GLY A 194 -16.37 -2.50 -1.86
N ARG A 195 -17.41 -3.32 -2.07
CA ARG A 195 -17.27 -4.79 -2.08
C ARG A 195 -16.58 -5.22 -3.37
N LEU A 196 -15.78 -6.28 -3.28
CA LEU A 196 -15.19 -6.92 -4.46
C LEU A 196 -16.05 -8.11 -4.87
N GLU A 197 -16.55 -8.10 -6.10
CA GLU A 197 -17.36 -9.17 -6.68
C GLU A 197 -16.61 -9.84 -7.83
N PRO A 198 -16.37 -11.17 -7.79
CA PRO A 198 -15.60 -11.84 -8.84
C PRO A 198 -16.23 -11.64 -10.22
N VAL A 199 -15.41 -11.27 -11.20
CA VAL A 199 -15.82 -11.16 -12.62
C VAL A 199 -16.01 -12.56 -13.25
N GLY A 200 -15.56 -13.62 -12.58
CA GLY A 200 -15.69 -15.01 -13.02
C GLY A 200 -14.55 -15.52 -13.90
N ARG A 201 -13.66 -14.64 -14.38
CA ARG A 201 -12.46 -15.03 -15.14
C ARG A 201 -11.22 -15.08 -14.24
N THR A 202 -10.56 -16.24 -14.23
CA THR A 202 -9.25 -16.43 -13.62
C THR A 202 -8.22 -16.64 -14.72
N VAL A 203 -7.08 -15.95 -14.62
CA VAL A 203 -5.94 -16.15 -15.51
C VAL A 203 -4.89 -16.96 -14.77
N SER A 204 -4.46 -18.09 -15.34
CA SER A 204 -3.35 -18.87 -14.80
C SER A 204 -2.03 -18.35 -15.36
N THR A 205 -1.10 -18.03 -14.47
CA THR A 205 0.25 -17.55 -14.80
C THR A 205 1.17 -17.82 -13.62
N GLY A 206 2.42 -18.19 -13.87
CA GLY A 206 3.36 -18.49 -12.79
C GLY A 206 3.65 -17.27 -11.91
N SER A 207 3.44 -17.43 -10.60
CA SER A 207 3.81 -16.52 -9.51
C SER A 207 3.64 -15.02 -9.83
N PRO A 208 2.43 -14.55 -10.16
CA PRO A 208 2.22 -13.16 -10.54
C PRO A 208 2.41 -12.26 -9.31
N VAL A 209 3.32 -11.30 -9.42
CA VAL A 209 3.67 -10.37 -8.32
C VAL A 209 3.68 -8.90 -8.74
N CYS A 210 3.33 -8.61 -9.99
CA CYS A 210 3.20 -7.26 -10.54
C CYS A 210 2.28 -7.30 -11.76
N VAL A 211 1.33 -6.37 -11.83
CA VAL A 211 0.45 -6.17 -12.99
C VAL A 211 0.33 -4.67 -13.19
N VAL A 212 0.56 -4.19 -14.41
CA VAL A 212 0.43 -2.78 -14.76
C VAL A 212 -0.39 -2.64 -16.03
N PHE A 213 -1.16 -1.57 -16.13
CA PHE A 213 -1.87 -1.23 -17.35
C PHE A 213 -0.97 -0.43 -18.28
N SER A 214 -0.89 -0.84 -19.55
CA SER A 214 -0.31 -0.01 -20.59
C SER A 214 -1.28 1.12 -20.92
N THR A 215 -0.81 2.36 -20.85
CA THR A 215 -1.47 3.46 -21.53
C THR A 215 -1.16 3.32 -23.01
N ARG A 216 -2.15 2.99 -23.85
CA ARG A 216 -1.97 3.15 -25.29
C ARG A 216 -1.88 4.66 -25.56
N SER A 217 -0.66 5.18 -25.65
CA SER A 217 -0.43 6.40 -26.41
C SER A 217 -0.85 6.09 -27.85
N ARG A 218 -1.93 6.71 -28.32
CA ARG A 218 -2.03 6.95 -29.76
C ARG A 218 -0.88 7.88 -30.07
N LEU A 219 0.26 7.33 -30.51
CA LEU A 219 1.25 8.15 -31.20
C LEU A 219 0.52 8.83 -32.36
N PRO A 220 0.72 10.15 -32.57
CA PRO A 220 0.14 10.85 -33.71
C PRO A 220 0.58 10.24 -35.05
#